data_AF-A0A957TTY2-F1
#
_entry.id   AF-A0A957TTY2-F1
#
_cell.length_a   1.000
_cell.length_b   1.000
_cell.length_c   1.000
_cell.angle_alpha   90.00
_cell.angle_beta   90.00
_cell.angle_gamma   90.00
#
_symmetry.space_group_name_H-M   'P 1'
#
loop_
_entity.id
_entity.type
_entity.pdbx_description
1 polymer ?
#
loop_
_entity_poly.entity_id
_entity_poly.type
_entity_poly.pdbx_seq_one_letter_code
_entity_poly.pdbx_strand_id
1 'polypeptide(L)'
;MSERHPQDLSKAETDLLCQINCGLPEAIRLRFRDLKEKRDAAILTPSEYEELLATIDQIEAHDVERLQALIALAQLREITLDELMAQLGIHAPPADF
;
A
#
# COMPACT_ATOMS: atom_id res chain seq x y z
N MET A 1 -18.92 -17.34 -22.19
CA MET A 1 -18.86 -16.92 -20.78
C MET A 1 -17.85 -17.82 -20.11
N SER A 2 -16.77 -17.28 -19.54
CA SER A 2 -15.80 -18.10 -18.78
C SER A 2 -16.37 -18.39 -17.41
N GLU A 3 -16.70 -19.65 -17.16
CA GLU A 3 -17.01 -20.18 -15.84
C GLU A 3 -15.73 -20.06 -14.99
N ARG A 4 -15.74 -19.23 -13.94
CA ARG A 4 -14.64 -19.14 -12.98
C ARG A 4 -14.78 -20.31 -12.00
N HIS A 5 -13.78 -21.17 -11.91
CA HIS A 5 -13.84 -22.31 -10.99
C HIS A 5 -13.62 -21.85 -9.54
N PRO A 6 -14.24 -22.52 -8.54
CA PRO A 6 -14.08 -22.17 -7.12
C PRO A 6 -12.63 -22.15 -6.63
N GLN A 7 -11.76 -22.99 -7.20
CA GLN A 7 -10.34 -23.04 -6.87
C GLN A 7 -9.57 -21.82 -7.38
N ASP A 8 -9.95 -21.28 -8.54
CA ASP A 8 -9.33 -20.08 -9.12
C ASP A 8 -9.69 -18.83 -8.31
N LEU A 9 -10.93 -18.77 -7.81
CA LEU A 9 -11.39 -17.70 -6.92
C LEU A 9 -10.64 -17.70 -5.59
N SER A 10 -10.42 -18.88 -4.99
CA SER A 10 -9.67 -19.02 -3.74
C SER A 10 -8.19 -18.62 -3.89
N LYS A 11 -7.57 -18.95 -5.04
CA LYS A 11 -6.19 -18.51 -5.33
C LYS A 11 -6.10 -17.00 -5.50
N ALA A 12 -6.97 -16.41 -6.33
CA ALA A 12 -6.99 -14.97 -6.57
C ALA A 12 -7.22 -14.18 -5.28
N GLU A 13 -8.13 -14.64 -4.42
CA GLU A 13 -8.36 -14.06 -3.10
C GLU A 13 -7.10 -14.11 -2.23
N THR A 14 -6.42 -15.26 -2.20
CA THR A 14 -5.19 -15.45 -1.42
C THR A 14 -4.07 -14.52 -1.91
N ASP A 15 -3.89 -14.40 -3.22
CA ASP A 15 -2.88 -13.53 -3.82
C ASP A 15 -3.16 -12.05 -3.50
N LEU A 16 -4.42 -11.62 -3.60
CA LEU A 16 -4.85 -10.26 -3.22
C LEU A 16 -4.62 -9.99 -1.73
N LEU A 17 -5.00 -10.91 -0.85
CA LEU A 17 -4.75 -10.79 0.59
C LEU A 17 -3.26 -10.72 0.90
N CYS A 18 -2.42 -11.48 0.19
CA CYS A 18 -0.97 -11.39 0.32
C CYS A 18 -0.48 -9.98 -0.05
N GLN A 19 -0.90 -9.46 -1.21
CA GLN A 19 -0.53 -8.11 -1.66
C GLN A 19 -1.00 -7.02 -0.71
N ILE A 20 -2.23 -7.10 -0.18
CA ILE A 20 -2.78 -6.13 0.77
C ILE A 20 -1.98 -6.11 2.09
N ASN A 21 -1.58 -7.30 2.55
CA ASN A 21 -0.87 -7.46 3.82
C ASN A 21 0.65 -7.30 3.69
N CYS A 22 1.19 -7.30 2.47
CA CYS A 22 2.55 -6.86 2.19
C CYS A 22 2.64 -5.36 2.48
N GLY A 23 3.17 -5.00 3.66
CA GLY A 23 3.49 -3.63 3.97
C GLY A 23 4.67 -3.11 3.12
N LEU A 24 4.90 -1.80 3.17
CA LEU A 24 6.02 -1.16 2.50
C LEU A 24 7.35 -1.87 2.84
N PRO A 25 8.21 -2.17 1.84
CA PRO A 25 9.51 -2.77 2.06
C PRO A 25 10.32 -2.05 3.15
N GLU A 26 10.94 -2.83 4.04
CA GLU A 26 11.65 -2.28 5.20
C GLU A 26 12.72 -1.27 4.79
N ALA A 27 13.46 -1.55 3.72
CA ALA A 27 14.49 -0.64 3.19
C ALA A 27 13.92 0.74 2.82
N ILE A 28 12.77 0.80 2.15
CA ILE A 28 12.12 2.05 1.75
C ILE A 28 11.64 2.80 3.01
N ARG A 29 11.02 2.07 3.96
CA ARG A 29 10.53 2.65 5.21
C ARG A 29 11.65 3.25 6.06
N LEU A 30 12.76 2.53 6.21
CA LEU A 30 13.93 2.97 6.96
C LEU A 30 14.57 4.18 6.28
N ARG A 31 14.68 4.16 4.94
CA ARG A 31 15.29 5.26 4.20
C ARG A 31 14.45 6.53 4.24
N PHE A 32 13.14 6.41 4.07
CA PHE A 32 12.22 7.54 4.24
C PHE A 32 12.35 8.18 5.62
N ARG A 33 12.42 7.35 6.68
CA ARG A 33 12.58 7.84 8.05
C ARG A 33 13.90 8.61 8.24
N ASP A 34 15.03 8.05 7.80
CA ASP A 34 16.34 8.71 7.87
C ASP A 34 16.34 10.07 7.16
N LEU A 35 15.79 10.12 5.94
CA LEU A 35 15.73 11.36 5.15
C LEU A 35 14.79 12.39 5.81
N LYS A 36 13.67 11.95 6.38
CA LYS A 36 12.76 12.83 7.13
C LYS A 36 13.44 13.39 8.38
N GLU A 37 14.15 12.57 9.15
CA GLU A 37 14.92 13.01 10.33
C GLU A 37 16.00 14.04 9.96
N LYS A 38 16.74 13.81 8.87
CA LYS A 38 17.73 14.78 8.35
C LYS A 38 17.10 16.09 7.88
N ARG A 39 15.94 16.02 7.22
CA ARG A 39 15.16 17.20 6.81
C ARG A 39 14.73 18.01 8.03
N ASP A 40 14.17 17.35 9.04
CA ASP A 40 13.68 17.99 10.26
C ASP A 40 14.84 18.58 11.10
N ALA A 41 16.02 17.97 11.03
CA ALA A 41 17.26 18.50 11.60
C ALA A 41 17.97 19.57 10.72
N ALA A 42 17.41 19.92 9.55
CA ALA A 42 17.98 20.86 8.58
C ALA A 42 19.41 20.53 8.10
N ILE A 43 19.77 19.24 8.08
CA ILE A 43 21.08 18.75 7.60
C ILE A 43 20.99 17.99 6.27
N LEU A 44 19.79 17.90 5.69
CA LEU A 44 19.55 17.21 4.43
C LEU A 44 20.30 17.89 3.28
N THR A 45 21.12 17.13 2.56
CA THR A 45 21.81 17.65 1.37
C THR A 45 20.86 17.73 0.17
N PRO A 46 21.18 18.53 -0.86
CA PRO A 46 20.37 18.60 -2.08
C PRO A 46 20.17 17.23 -2.75
N SER A 47 21.20 16.38 -2.77
CA SER A 47 21.09 15.03 -3.33
C SER A 47 20.17 14.13 -2.51
N GLU A 48 20.19 14.26 -1.18
CA GLU A 48 19.28 13.52 -0.30
C GLU A 48 17.85 14.06 -0.36
N TYR A 49 17.66 15.34 -0.71
CA TYR A 49 16.35 15.90 -0.97
C TYR A 49 15.71 15.28 -2.23
N GLU A 50 16.46 15.18 -3.32
CA GLU A 50 16.00 14.46 -4.52
C GLU A 50 15.68 12.99 -4.22
N GLU A 51 16.50 12.35 -3.38
CA GLU A 51 16.23 10.98 -2.93
C GLU A 51 14.97 10.87 -2.07
N LEU A 52 14.69 11.88 -1.23
CA LEU A 52 13.47 11.93 -0.42
C LEU A 52 12.23 12.00 -1.33
N LEU A 53 12.27 12.84 -2.38
CA LEU A 53 11.18 12.91 -3.36
C LEU A 53 10.98 11.55 -4.04
N ALA A 54 12.04 10.95 -4.56
CA ALA A 54 11.97 9.64 -5.21
C ALA A 54 11.50 8.52 -4.25
N THR A 55 11.79 8.65 -2.96
CA THR A 55 11.31 7.70 -1.95
C THR A 55 9.81 7.90 -1.67
N ILE A 56 9.32 9.14 -1.67
CA ILE A 56 7.88 9.45 -1.56
C ILE A 56 7.11 8.87 -2.74
N ASP A 57 7.59 9.07 -3.97
CA ASP A 57 6.97 8.50 -5.18
C ASP A 57 6.82 6.97 -5.09
N GLN A 58 7.83 6.28 -4.54
CA GLN A 58 7.77 4.82 -4.34
C GLN A 58 6.73 4.42 -3.30
N ILE A 59 6.57 5.20 -2.23
CA ILE A 59 5.57 4.95 -1.19
C ILE A 59 4.16 5.14 -1.79
N GLU A 60 3.94 6.23 -2.51
CA GLU A 60 2.66 6.50 -3.16
C GLU A 60 2.29 5.43 -4.18
N ALA A 61 3.25 4.97 -4.99
CA ALA A 61 3.04 3.87 -5.93
C ALA A 61 2.60 2.59 -5.20
N HIS A 62 3.28 2.24 -4.10
CA HIS A 62 2.93 1.07 -3.29
C HIS A 62 1.52 1.20 -2.66
N ASP A 63 1.15 2.39 -2.19
CA ASP A 63 -0.17 2.65 -1.63
C ASP A 63 -1.28 2.54 -2.69
N VAL A 64 -1.01 3.00 -3.91
CA VAL A 64 -1.91 2.82 -5.06
C VAL A 64 -2.08 1.34 -5.40
N GLU A 65 -0.99 0.56 -5.47
CA GLU A 65 -1.06 -0.88 -5.72
C GLU A 65 -1.86 -1.62 -4.65
N ARG A 66 -1.67 -1.25 -3.37
CA ARG A 66 -2.45 -1.79 -2.26
C ARG A 66 -3.94 -1.43 -2.36
N LEU A 67 -4.26 -0.18 -2.72
CA LEU A 67 -5.64 0.25 -2.90
C LEU A 67 -6.32 -0.49 -4.05
N GLN A 68 -5.61 -0.71 -5.16
CA GLN A 68 -6.10 -1.51 -6.28
C GLN A 68 -6.41 -2.96 -5.86
N ALA A 69 -5.54 -3.57 -5.05
CA ALA A 69 -5.78 -4.92 -4.52
C ALA A 69 -7.00 -4.98 -3.58
N LEU A 70 -7.20 -3.96 -2.72
CA LEU A 70 -8.39 -3.85 -1.88
C LEU A 70 -9.67 -3.75 -2.73
N ILE A 71 -9.67 -2.89 -3.75
CA ILE A 71 -10.82 -2.73 -4.66
C ILE A 71 -11.13 -4.06 -5.37
N ALA A 72 -10.10 -4.74 -5.88
CA ALA A 72 -10.25 -6.03 -6.56
C ALA A 72 -10.81 -7.11 -5.63
N LEU A 73 -10.37 -7.15 -4.37
CA LEU A 73 -10.88 -8.11 -3.39
C LEU A 73 -12.33 -7.80 -3.00
N ALA A 74 -12.69 -6.52 -2.87
CA ALA A 74 -14.06 -6.11 -2.58
C ALA A 74 -15.02 -6.55 -3.70
N GLN A 75 -14.61 -6.33 -4.95
CA GLN A 75 -15.32 -6.80 -6.13
C GLN A 75 -15.43 -8.34 -6.18
N LEU A 76 -14.36 -9.06 -5.83
CA LEU A 76 -14.34 -10.52 -5.80
C LEU A 76 -15.32 -11.09 -4.76
N ARG A 77 -15.48 -10.40 -3.63
CA ARG A 77 -16.39 -10.74 -2.53
C ARG A 77 -17.80 -10.17 -2.67
N GLU A 78 -18.04 -9.36 -3.70
CA GLU A 78 -19.31 -8.65 -3.93
C GLU A 78 -19.73 -7.76 -2.74
N ILE A 79 -18.77 -7.15 -2.04
CA ILE A 79 -18.99 -6.19 -0.95
C ILE A 79 -18.40 -4.82 -1.29
N THR A 80 -18.78 -3.79 -0.55
CA THR A 80 -18.16 -2.47 -0.72
C THR A 80 -16.72 -2.45 -0.19
N LEU A 81 -15.92 -1.51 -0.69
CA LEU A 81 -14.55 -1.30 -0.20
C LEU A 81 -14.53 -0.98 1.31
N ASP A 82 -15.48 -0.17 1.78
CA ASP A 82 -15.58 0.21 3.20
C ASP A 82 -15.87 -1.01 4.09
N GLU A 83 -16.83 -1.86 3.69
CA GLU A 83 -17.12 -3.13 4.37
C GLU A 83 -15.89 -4.05 4.38
N LEU A 84 -15.17 -4.16 3.27
CA LEU A 84 -13.94 -4.96 3.22
C LEU A 84 -12.88 -4.41 4.18
N MET A 85 -12.63 -3.09 4.16
CA MET A 85 -11.65 -2.45 5.02
C MET A 85 -12.01 -2.66 6.51
N ALA A 86 -13.29 -2.56 6.86
CA ALA A 86 -13.78 -2.88 8.21
C ALA A 86 -13.54 -4.34 8.59
N GLN A 87 -13.81 -5.30 7.69
CA GLN A 87 -13.55 -6.73 7.93
C GLN A 87 -12.07 -7.05 8.14
N LEU A 88 -11.18 -6.34 7.44
CA LEU A 88 -9.73 -6.50 7.53
C LEU A 88 -9.09 -5.68 8.67
N GLY A 89 -9.87 -4.87 9.40
CA GLY A 89 -9.35 -3.97 10.42
C GLY A 89 -8.44 -2.87 9.86
N ILE A 90 -8.63 -2.50 8.59
CA ILE A 90 -7.87 -1.44 7.92
C ILE A 90 -8.61 -0.13 8.14
N HIS A 91 -7.95 0.81 8.79
CA HIS A 91 -8.44 2.17 8.93
C HIS A 91 -7.75 3.08 7.91
N ALA A 92 -8.51 3.99 7.30
CA ALA A 92 -7.91 5.05 6.50
C ALA A 92 -6.92 5.83 7.39
N PRO A 93 -5.72 6.17 6.87
CA PRO A 93 -4.81 7.02 7.62
C PRO A 93 -5.51 8.36 7.94
N PRO A 94 -5.25 8.95 9.12
CA PRO A 94 -5.75 10.28 9.43
C PRO A 94 -5.26 11.28 8.37
N ALA A 95 -6.12 12.23 7.98
CA ALA A 95 -5.88 13.19 6.90
C ALA A 95 -4.87 14.29 7.26
N ASP A 96 -3.85 13.99 8.07
CA ASP A 96 -2.79 14.92 8.43
C ASP A 96 -1.61 14.73 7.47
N PHE A 97 -1.52 15.61 6.47
CA PHE A 97 -0.39 15.75 5.54
C PHE A 97 0.55 16.87 6.01
#